data_AF-A0A8C5MTZ4-F1
#
_entry.id   AF-A0A8C5MTZ4-F1
#
_cell.length_a   1.000
_cell.length_b   1.000
_cell.length_c   1.000
_cell.angle_alpha   90.00
_cell.angle_beta   90.00
_cell.angle_gamma   90.00
#
_symmetry.space_group_name_H-M   'P 1'
#
loop_
_entity.id
_entity.type
_entity.pdbx_description
1 polymer ?
#
loop_
_entity_poly.entity_id
_entity_poly.type
_entity_poly.pdbx_seq_one_letter_code
_entity_poly.pdbx_strand_id
1 'polypeptide(L)' 'IIPSTTVYELKRIVEGILKRPPEDQRLYKDDQLLDESKSLGDCGFTMDLFSSPPELPDVMKPQETSGSANEQSVQ' A
#
# COMPACT_ATOMS: atom_id res chain seq x y z
N ILE A 1 2.60 4.55 -1.98
CA ILE A 1 3.09 4.39 -3.37
C ILE A 1 2.74 2.98 -3.80
N ILE A 2 2.20 2.78 -5.00
CA ILE A 2 1.90 1.43 -5.48
C ILE A 2 3.23 0.82 -5.96
N PRO A 3 3.65 -0.34 -5.46
CA PRO A 3 4.96 -0.90 -5.80
C PRO A 3 5.11 -1.23 -7.29
N SER A 4 4.01 -1.43 -8.02
CA SER A 4 4.01 -1.63 -9.48
C SER A 4 4.17 -0.34 -10.29
N THR A 5 4.09 0.84 -9.67
CA THR A 5 4.29 2.12 -10.37
C THR A 5 5.72 2.19 -10.89
N THR A 6 5.88 2.59 -12.14
CA THR A 6 7.19 2.77 -12.77
C THR A 6 7.87 4.07 -12.34
N VAL A 7 9.18 4.13 -12.49
CA VAL A 7 9.95 5.37 -12.28
C VAL A 7 9.48 6.47 -13.25
N TYR A 8 9.09 6.12 -14.48
CA TYR A 8 8.51 7.07 -15.43
C TYR A 8 7.19 7.68 -14.94
N GLU A 9 6.26 6.85 -14.42
CA GLU A 9 5.02 7.35 -13.85
C GLU A 9 5.27 8.26 -12.64
N LEU A 10 6.26 7.94 -11.81
CA LEU A 10 6.68 8.81 -10.72
C LEU A 10 7.17 10.17 -11.23
N LYS A 11 7.95 10.21 -12.32
CA LYS A 11 8.39 11.46 -12.95
C LYS A 11 7.22 12.30 -13.47
N ARG A 12 6.14 11.67 -13.96
CA ARG A 12 4.90 12.37 -14.37
C ARG A 12 4.17 13.02 -13.19
N ILE A 13 4.20 12.39 -12.02
CA ILE A 13 3.65 12.99 -10.79
C ILE A 13 4.51 14.18 -10.37
N VAL A 14 5.84 14.01 -10.39
CA VAL A 14 6.80 15.08 -10.06
C VAL A 14 6.71 16.24 -11.05
N GLU A 15 6.44 16.00 -12.33
CA GLU A 15 6.18 17.04 -13.35
C GLU A 15 5.03 17.96 -12.92
N GLY A 16 3.94 17.38 -12.40
CA GLY A 16 2.81 18.15 -11.89
C GLY A 16 3.18 19.13 -10.77
N ILE A 17 4.15 18.76 -9.93
CA ILE A 17 4.61 19.52 -8.75
C ILE A 17 5.71 20.51 -9.13
N LEU A 18 6.75 20.05 -9.82
CA LEU A 18 7.96 20.83 -10.11
C LEU A 18 7.91 21.58 -11.45
N LYS A 19 6.87 21.35 -12.27
CA LYS A 19 6.70 21.96 -13.61
C LYS A 19 7.90 21.73 -14.54
N ARG A 20 8.59 20.60 -14.37
CA ARG A 20 9.69 20.15 -15.23
C ARG A 20 9.27 18.89 -15.98
N PRO A 21 9.58 18.75 -17.28
CA PRO A 21 9.20 17.56 -18.03
C PRO A 21 9.97 16.32 -17.49
N PRO A 22 9.46 15.10 -17.68
CA PRO A 22 10.08 13.87 -17.17
C PRO A 22 11.54 13.67 -17.61
N GLU A 23 11.87 14.06 -18.84
CA GLU A 23 13.22 13.99 -19.43
C GLU A 23 14.26 14.87 -18.71
N ASP A 24 13.84 15.97 -18.09
CA ASP A 24 14.71 16.85 -17.30
C ASP A 24 14.85 16.39 -15.84
N GLN A 25 14.10 15.36 -15.44
CA GLN A 25 14.10 14.85 -14.08
C GLN A 25 15.03 13.64 -13.96
N ARG A 26 15.91 13.66 -12.96
CA ARG A 26 16.76 12.52 -12.60
C ARG A 26 16.44 12.12 -11.18
N LEU A 27 15.96 10.90 -11.00
CA LEU A 27 15.61 10.35 -9.70
C LEU A 27 16.73 9.41 -9.26
N TYR A 28 17.15 9.54 -8.01
CA TYR A 28 18.24 8.77 -7.43
C TYR A 28 17.79 8.05 -6.16
N LYS A 29 18.35 6.88 -5.90
CA LYS A 29 18.27 6.17 -4.63
C LYS A 29 19.69 5.80 -4.21
N ASP A 30 20.14 6.26 -3.04
CA ASP A 30 21.50 6.00 -2.55
C ASP A 30 22.59 6.35 -3.59
N ASP A 31 22.46 7.53 -4.22
CA ASP A 31 23.31 8.02 -5.32
C ASP A 31 23.24 7.22 -6.64
N GLN A 32 22.44 6.15 -6.70
CA GLN A 32 22.19 5.39 -7.92
C GLN A 32 21.04 5.98 -8.73
N LEU A 33 21.29 6.29 -10.00
CA LEU A 33 20.25 6.75 -10.93
C LEU A 33 19.22 5.63 -11.17
N LEU A 34 17.95 5.97 -11.06
CA LEU A 34 16.85 5.05 -11.29
C LEU A 34 16.53 4.90 -12.78
N ASP A 35 16.37 3.65 -13.24
CA ASP A 35 15.92 3.32 -14.59
C ASP A 35 14.41 3.57 -14.74
N GLU A 36 14.02 4.27 -15.81
CA GLU A 36 12.64 4.68 -16.06
C GLU A 36 11.67 3.51 -16.26
N SER A 37 12.18 2.37 -16.75
CA SER A 37 11.40 1.16 -17.02
C SER A 37 11.15 0.31 -15.78
N LYS A 38 11.94 0.49 -14.73
CA LYS A 38 11.81 -0.29 -13.49
C LYS A 38 10.61 0.17 -12.67
N SER A 39 9.96 -0.78 -12.00
CA SER A 39 8.99 -0.46 -10.98
C SER A 39 9.67 0.06 -9.72
N LEU A 40 8.95 0.86 -8.94
CA LEU A 40 9.43 1.36 -7.67
C LEU A 40 9.71 0.19 -6.69
N GLY A 41 8.94 -0.89 -6.77
CA GLY A 41 9.22 -2.13 -6.05
C GLY A 41 10.57 -2.74 -6.41
N ASP A 42 10.93 -2.81 -7.70
CA ASP A 42 12.22 -3.33 -8.18
C ASP A 42 13.41 -2.43 -7.79
N CYS A 43 13.14 -1.17 -7.46
CA CYS A 43 14.10 -0.22 -6.92
C CYS A 43 14.18 -0.27 -5.39
N GLY A 44 13.45 -1.19 -4.73
CA GLY A 44 13.43 -1.34 -3.28
C GLY A 44 12.53 -0.34 -2.56
N PHE A 45 11.64 0.36 -3.27
CA PHE A 45 10.55 1.12 -2.66
C PHE A 45 9.35 0.19 -2.42
N THR A 46 9.51 -0.73 -1.47
CA THR A 46 8.38 -1.50 -0.96
C THR A 46 7.66 -0.64 0.08
N MET A 47 6.33 -0.57 -0.03
CA MET A 47 5.55 -0.04 1.08
C MET A 47 5.47 -1.16 2.11
N ASP A 48 6.47 -1.24 2.97
CA ASP A 48 6.39 -2.13 4.12
C ASP A 48 5.27 -1.59 5.00
N LEU A 49 4.12 -2.26 4.99
CA LEU A 49 3.09 -2.09 6.00
C LEU A 49 3.65 -2.62 7.32
N PHE A 50 4.63 -1.95 7.92
CA PHE A 50 5.13 -2.24 9.28
C PHE A 50 4.13 -1.79 10.35
N SER A 51 2.85 -2.10 10.14
CA SER A 51 1.81 -1.95 11.13
C SER A 51 0.60 -2.78 10.70
N SER A 52 0.76 -4.10 10.68
CA SER A 52 -0.41 -4.95 10.98
C SER A 52 -0.95 -4.44 12.32
N PRO A 53 -2.22 -4.02 12.41
CA PRO A 53 -2.77 -3.58 13.68
C PRO A 53 -2.58 -4.69 14.71
N PRO A 54 -2.21 -4.37 15.97
CA PRO A 54 -2.08 -5.38 17.02
C PRO A 54 -3.41 -6.12 17.19
N GLU A 55 -3.36 -7.36 17.71
CA GLU A 55 -4.57 -8.10 18.00
C GLU A 55 -5.48 -7.26 18.90
N LEU A 56 -6.74 -7.05 18.47
CA LEU A 56 -7.71 -6.32 19.27
C LEU A 56 -8.00 -7.11 20.55
N PRO A 57 -8.03 -6.46 21.73
CA PRO A 57 -8.39 -7.14 22.97
C PRO A 57 -9.81 -7.73 22.86
N ASP A 58 -10.08 -8.84 23.57
CA ASP A 58 -11.37 -9.56 23.46
C ASP A 58 -12.60 -8.68 23.73
N VAL A 59 -12.45 -7.59 24.49
CA VAL A 59 -13.53 -6.61 24.75
C VAL A 59 -13.92 -5.79 23.51
N MET A 60 -13.01 -5.68 22.53
CA MET A 60 -13.22 -4.97 21.26
C MET A 60 -13.52 -5.91 20.09
N LYS A 61 -13.44 -7.23 20.29
CA LYS A 61 -13.89 -8.18 19.27
C LYS A 61 -15.42 -8.11 19.21
N PRO A 62 -16.03 -8.12 18.01
CA PRO A 62 -17.48 -8.22 17.88
C PRO A 62 -17.92 -9.46 18.67
N GLN A 63 -18.81 -9.29 19.65
CA GLN A 63 -19.40 -10.45 20.30
C GLN A 63 -20.12 -11.22 19.20
N GLU A 64 -19.67 -12.46 18.93
CA GLU A 64 -20.47 -13.43 18.21
C GLU A 64 -21.73 -13.61 19.06
N THR A 65 -22.77 -12.85 18.72
CA THR A 65 -24.11 -13.13 19.22
C THR A 65 -24.39 -14.54 18.77
N SER A 66 -24.29 -15.48 19.71
CA SER A 66 -24.70 -16.85 19.51
C SER A 66 -26.17 -16.77 19.15
N GLY A 67 -26.46 -16.78 17.86
CA GLY A 67 -27.80 -17.00 17.34
C GLY A 67 -28.20 -18.40 17.78
N SER A 68 -28.73 -18.52 18.98
CA SER A 68 -29.52 -19.68 19.37
C SER A 68 -30.79 -19.62 18.53
N ALA A 69 -30.71 -20.19 17.32
CA ALA A 69 -31.88 -20.68 16.61
C ALA A 69 -32.56 -21.69 17.54
N ASN A 70 -33.55 -21.22 18.30
CA ASN A 70 -34.40 -22.09 19.08
C ASN A 70 -35.44 -22.71 18.14
N GLU A 71 -35.03 -23.76 17.44
CA GLU A 71 -35.96 -24.75 16.92
C GLU A 71 -36.05 -25.88 17.93
N GLN A 72 -37.04 -25.80 18.82
CA GLN A 72 -37.65 -26.99 19.41
C GLN A 72 -39.16 -26.83 19.42
N SER A 73 -39.77 -27.42 18.38
CA SER A 73 -41.11 -27.99 18.42
C SER A 73 -41.29 -28.81 19.71
N VAL A 74 -42.34 -28.48 20.47
CA VAL A 74 -42.90 -29.39 21.47
C VAL A 74 -44.42 -29.32 21.40
N GLN A 75 -44.95 -30.40 20.80
CA GLN A 75 -46.30 -30.98 20.85
C GLN A 75 -47.37 -30.43 19.90
#